data_AF-A0A7C1NJH3-F1
#
_entry.id   AF-A0A7C1NJH3-F1
#
_cell.length_a   1.000
_cell.length_b   1.000
_cell.length_c   1.000
_cell.angle_alpha   90.00
_cell.angle_beta   90.00
_cell.angle_gamma   90.00
#
_symmetry.space_group_name_H-M   'P 1'
#
loop_
_entity.id
_entity.type
_entity.pdbx_description
1 polymer ?
#
loop_
_entity_poly.entity_id
_entity_poly.type
_entity_poly.pdbx_seq_one_letter_code
_entity_poly.pdbx_strand_id
1 'polypeptide(L)'
;MKKLKRIGLYLLVLIIVLWTVLPLIWMFLSSIFPYKELISDRLDHWLPSRATFKHYISFFNPEKEISSRFLAALKNSLIIATITTVVCLFFGSLAAYAVVRLKFRLKKTMVMSLMFVRMLPTITLVIPFFIIVNVIDSGLISLFGRNVHLYDSKQLLIILYTSFILGFVIW
;
A
#
# COMPACT_ATOMS: atom_id res chain seq x y z
N MET A 1 33.25 -11.39 -30.00
CA MET A 1 32.96 -11.45 -28.55
C MET A 1 31.91 -10.45 -28.05
N LYS A 2 31.92 -9.16 -28.47
CA LYS A 2 30.90 -8.17 -28.03
C LYS A 2 29.45 -8.53 -28.41
N LYS A 3 29.22 -9.10 -29.60
CA LYS A 3 27.88 -9.54 -30.06
C LYS A 3 27.32 -10.71 -29.23
N LEU A 4 28.17 -11.69 -28.86
CA LEU A 4 27.76 -12.85 -28.06
C LEU A 4 27.35 -12.45 -26.63
N LYS A 5 28.11 -11.53 -26.00
CA LYS A 5 27.74 -10.95 -24.70
C LYS A 5 26.41 -10.19 -24.78
N ARG A 6 26.15 -9.48 -25.88
CA ARG A 6 24.90 -8.74 -26.10
C ARG A 6 23.69 -9.65 -26.26
N ILE A 7 23.84 -10.76 -27.02
CA ILE A 7 22.79 -11.77 -27.18
C ILE A 7 22.48 -12.44 -25.85
N GLY A 8 23.50 -12.83 -25.07
CA GLY A 8 23.31 -13.39 -23.74
C GLY A 8 22.58 -12.42 -22.78
N LEU A 9 22.91 -11.12 -22.84
CA LEU A 9 22.21 -10.10 -22.06
C LEU A 9 20.74 -9.97 -22.48
N TYR A 10 20.43 -9.95 -23.78
CA TYR A 10 19.03 -9.88 -24.24
C TYR A 10 18.23 -11.12 -23.85
N LEU A 11 18.82 -12.32 -23.91
CA LEU A 11 18.16 -13.55 -23.45
C LEU A 11 17.89 -13.51 -21.94
N LEU A 12 18.86 -13.04 -21.14
CA LEU A 12 18.68 -12.89 -19.70
C LEU A 12 17.59 -11.87 -19.36
N VAL A 13 17.57 -10.72 -20.04
CA VAL A 13 16.50 -9.72 -19.90
C VAL A 13 15.15 -10.32 -20.27
N LEU A 14 15.06 -11.07 -21.38
CA LEU A 14 13.83 -11.74 -21.80
C LEU A 14 13.32 -12.71 -20.73
N ILE A 15 14.20 -13.52 -20.14
CA ILE A 15 13.84 -14.45 -19.06
C ILE A 15 13.29 -13.69 -17.84
N ILE A 16 13.94 -12.61 -17.41
CA ILE A 16 13.49 -11.79 -16.29
C ILE A 16 12.12 -11.14 -16.59
N VAL A 17 11.94 -10.63 -17.80
CA VAL A 17 10.66 -10.03 -18.23
C VAL A 17 9.56 -11.09 -18.23
N LEU A 18 9.79 -12.26 -18.80
CA LEU A 18 8.81 -13.34 -18.79
C LEU A 18 8.46 -13.77 -17.36
N TRP A 19 9.47 -13.95 -16.51
CA TRP A 19 9.28 -14.33 -15.11
C TRP A 19 8.46 -13.30 -14.31
N THR A 20 8.66 -12.01 -14.57
CA THR A 20 7.95 -10.92 -13.88
C THR A 20 6.54 -10.69 -14.44
N VAL A 21 6.34 -10.87 -15.75
CA VAL A 21 5.05 -10.63 -16.41
C VAL A 21 4.11 -11.83 -16.29
N LEU A 22 4.61 -13.06 -16.21
CA LEU A 22 3.81 -14.28 -16.02
C LEU A 22 2.79 -14.18 -14.87
N PRO A 23 3.14 -13.80 -13.63
CA PRO A 23 2.15 -13.67 -12.55
C PRO A 23 1.14 -12.54 -12.80
N LEU A 24 1.51 -11.48 -13.53
CA LEU A 24 0.58 -10.41 -13.91
C LEU A 24 -0.43 -10.88 -14.95
N ILE A 25 0.02 -11.65 -15.94
CA ILE A 25 -0.85 -12.32 -16.91
C ILE A 25 -1.79 -13.26 -16.19
N TRP A 26 -1.28 -14.06 -15.23
CA TRP A 26 -2.11 -14.95 -14.45
C TRP A 26 -3.17 -14.20 -13.64
N MET A 27 -2.79 -13.13 -12.95
CA MET A 27 -3.72 -12.28 -12.20
C MET A 27 -4.84 -11.73 -13.10
N PHE A 28 -4.48 -11.29 -14.31
CA PHE A 28 -5.47 -10.83 -15.29
C PHE A 28 -6.38 -11.97 -15.76
N LEU A 29 -5.82 -13.13 -16.11
CA LEU A 29 -6.62 -14.27 -16.51
C LEU A 29 -7.57 -14.69 -15.40
N SER A 30 -7.10 -14.85 -14.16
CA SER A 30 -7.91 -15.20 -12.98
C SER A 30 -9.10 -14.25 -12.79
N SER A 31 -8.96 -12.96 -13.13
CA SER A 31 -10.05 -11.98 -13.01
C SER A 31 -11.22 -12.20 -13.98
N ILE A 32 -10.99 -12.90 -15.10
CA ILE A 32 -12.00 -13.24 -16.11
C ILE A 32 -12.47 -14.70 -16.05
N PHE A 33 -11.89 -15.53 -15.16
CA PHE A 33 -12.37 -16.88 -14.92
C PHE A 33 -13.75 -16.86 -14.23
N PRO A 34 -14.67 -17.78 -14.60
CA PRO A 34 -15.92 -17.93 -13.88
C PRO A 34 -15.67 -18.47 -12.47
N TYR A 35 -16.43 -17.98 -11.49
CA TYR A 35 -16.25 -18.28 -10.06
C TYR A 35 -16.13 -19.78 -9.74
N LYS A 36 -16.91 -20.62 -10.43
CA LYS A 36 -16.92 -22.07 -10.21
C LYS A 36 -15.63 -22.76 -10.64
N GLU A 37 -14.93 -22.24 -11.66
CA GLU A 37 -13.65 -22.78 -12.13
C GLU A 37 -12.50 -22.36 -11.20
N LEU A 38 -12.59 -21.20 -10.55
CA LEU A 38 -11.57 -20.73 -9.60
C LEU A 38 -11.53 -21.53 -8.28
N ILE A 39 -12.63 -22.18 -7.92
CA ILE A 39 -12.80 -22.87 -6.62
C ILE A 39 -12.78 -24.39 -6.78
N SER A 40 -12.89 -24.91 -8.01
CA SER A 40 -12.65 -26.33 -8.24
C SER A 40 -11.19 -26.68 -7.99
N ASP A 41 -10.93 -27.80 -7.31
CA ASP A 41 -9.59 -28.33 -6.94
C ASP A 41 -8.63 -28.57 -8.13
N ARG A 42 -9.10 -28.36 -9.36
CA ARG A 42 -8.36 -28.57 -10.61
C ARG A 42 -8.51 -27.37 -11.54
N LEU A 43 -7.58 -26.42 -11.46
CA LEU A 43 -7.29 -25.56 -12.61
C LEU A 43 -6.38 -26.35 -13.57
N ASP A 44 -6.99 -27.26 -14.33
CA ASP A 44 -6.28 -28.09 -15.32
C ASP A 44 -5.90 -27.29 -16.59
N HIS A 45 -6.33 -26.03 -16.68
CA HIS A 45 -6.18 -25.19 -17.87
C HIS A 45 -5.73 -23.76 -17.51
N TRP A 46 -4.72 -23.29 -18.25
CA TRP A 46 -4.14 -21.95 -18.09
C TRP A 46 -5.04 -20.84 -18.69
N LEU A 47 -6.03 -21.22 -19.50
CA LEU A 47 -6.99 -20.31 -20.11
C LEU A 47 -8.40 -20.59 -19.56
N PRO A 48 -9.26 -19.56 -19.42
CA PRO A 48 -10.62 -19.74 -18.96
C PRO A 48 -11.46 -20.49 -20.00
N SER A 49 -12.30 -21.41 -19.55
CA SER A 49 -13.19 -22.15 -20.47
C SER A 49 -14.21 -21.20 -21.14
N ARG A 50 -14.63 -20.17 -20.40
CA ARG A 50 -15.43 -19.04 -20.90
C ARG A 50 -15.00 -17.76 -20.19
N ALA A 51 -14.47 -16.81 -20.95
CA ALA A 51 -14.16 -15.48 -20.42
C ALA A 51 -15.45 -14.77 -19.98
N THR A 52 -15.49 -14.27 -18.75
CA THR A 52 -16.65 -13.56 -18.20
C THR A 52 -16.25 -12.24 -17.54
N PHE A 53 -16.97 -11.17 -17.88
CA PHE A 53 -16.81 -9.85 -17.25
C PHE A 53 -17.81 -9.60 -16.11
N LYS A 54 -18.55 -10.64 -15.68
CA LYS A 54 -19.56 -10.51 -14.62
C LYS A 54 -18.99 -9.98 -13.30
N HIS A 55 -17.74 -10.30 -12.98
CA HIS A 55 -17.04 -9.79 -11.79
C HIS A 55 -16.87 -8.28 -11.85
N TYR A 56 -16.38 -7.76 -12.98
CA TYR A 56 -16.25 -6.33 -13.22
C TYR A 56 -17.59 -5.60 -13.15
N ILE A 57 -18.61 -6.11 -13.84
CA ILE A 57 -19.95 -5.52 -13.83
C ILE A 57 -20.51 -5.50 -12.39
N SER A 58 -20.20 -6.51 -11.57
CA SER A 58 -20.68 -6.57 -10.19
C SER A 58 -20.13 -5.48 -9.28
N PHE A 59 -18.94 -4.94 -9.57
CA PHE A 59 -18.34 -3.84 -8.81
C PHE A 59 -18.96 -2.48 -9.12
N PHE A 60 -19.66 -2.35 -10.25
CA PHE A 60 -20.26 -1.08 -10.70
C PHE A 60 -21.80 -1.16 -10.80
N ASN A 61 -22.40 -2.29 -10.44
CA ASN A 61 -23.86 -2.41 -10.40
C ASN A 61 -24.39 -1.89 -9.05
N PRO A 62 -25.14 -0.76 -9.03
CA PRO A 62 -25.65 -0.16 -7.79
C PRO A 62 -26.58 -1.08 -6.98
N GLU A 63 -27.21 -2.06 -7.64
CA GLU A 63 -28.11 -3.02 -6.99
C GLU A 63 -27.36 -4.03 -6.11
N LYS A 64 -26.03 -4.16 -6.30
CA LYS A 64 -25.20 -5.07 -5.53
C LYS A 64 -24.53 -4.35 -4.37
N GLU A 65 -24.67 -4.90 -3.16
CA GLU A 65 -24.02 -4.39 -1.96
C GLU A 65 -22.48 -4.25 -2.11
N ILE A 66 -21.88 -5.18 -2.87
CA ILE A 66 -20.44 -5.20 -3.18
C ILE A 66 -20.00 -3.92 -3.90
N SER A 67 -20.84 -3.34 -4.76
CA SER A 67 -20.53 -2.12 -5.53
C SER A 67 -20.32 -0.92 -4.60
N SER A 68 -21.22 -0.72 -3.64
CA SER A 68 -21.14 0.41 -2.70
C SER A 68 -19.89 0.30 -1.81
N ARG A 69 -19.63 -0.90 -1.26
CA ARG A 69 -18.45 -1.15 -0.42
C ARG A 69 -17.15 -0.97 -1.20
N PHE A 70 -17.08 -1.46 -2.44
CA PHE A 70 -15.91 -1.30 -3.31
C PHE A 70 -15.63 0.16 -3.65
N LEU A 71 -16.64 0.91 -4.09
CA LEU A 71 -16.48 2.33 -4.42
C LEU A 71 -16.10 3.17 -3.20
N ALA A 72 -16.68 2.89 -2.03
CA ALA A 72 -16.32 3.54 -0.78
C ALA A 72 -14.87 3.24 -0.38
N ALA A 73 -14.43 1.98 -0.48
CA ALA A 73 -13.06 1.58 -0.21
C ALA A 73 -12.08 2.26 -1.18
N LEU A 74 -12.38 2.26 -2.49
CA LEU A 74 -11.55 2.90 -3.51
C LEU A 74 -11.41 4.41 -3.25
N LYS A 75 -12.52 5.09 -2.92
CA LYS A 75 -12.52 6.51 -2.56
C LYS A 75 -11.70 6.76 -1.29
N ASN A 76 -11.83 5.92 -0.28
CA ASN A 76 -11.06 6.04 0.96
C ASN A 76 -9.57 5.88 0.69
N SER A 77 -9.17 4.83 -0.02
CA SER A 77 -7.77 4.59 -0.40
C SER A 77 -7.20 5.75 -1.21
N LEU A 78 -7.94 6.28 -2.18
CA LEU A 78 -7.50 7.42 -2.99
C LEU A 78 -7.28 8.67 -2.12
N ILE A 79 -8.23 9.01 -1.24
CA ILE A 79 -8.12 10.15 -0.33
C ILE A 79 -6.92 9.99 0.60
N ILE A 80 -6.79 8.83 1.24
CA ILE A 80 -5.73 8.55 2.21
C ILE A 80 -4.37 8.59 1.51
N ALA A 81 -4.23 7.92 0.36
CA ALA A 81 -2.97 7.90 -0.38
C ALA A 81 -2.58 9.31 -0.83
N THR A 82 -3.52 10.07 -1.41
CA THR A 82 -3.25 11.42 -1.91
C THR A 82 -2.83 12.36 -0.78
N ILE A 83 -3.59 12.42 0.31
CA ILE A 83 -3.27 13.29 1.46
C ILE A 83 -1.92 12.90 2.05
N THR A 84 -1.70 11.61 2.28
CA THR A 84 -0.44 11.12 2.85
C THR A 84 0.75 11.48 1.94
N THR A 85 0.64 11.27 0.62
CA THR A 85 1.70 11.64 -0.33
C THR A 85 1.99 13.13 -0.30
N VAL A 86 0.96 14.00 -0.32
CA VAL A 86 1.15 15.46 -0.29
C VAL A 86 1.84 15.89 1.01
N VAL A 87 1.37 15.41 2.15
CA VAL A 87 1.94 15.74 3.48
C VAL A 87 3.38 15.24 3.59
N CYS A 88 3.64 13.98 3.22
CA CYS A 88 4.98 13.41 3.28
C CYS A 88 5.96 14.11 2.33
N LEU A 89 5.55 14.47 1.11
CA LEU A 89 6.41 15.21 0.19
C LEU A 89 6.71 16.61 0.71
N PHE A 90 5.70 17.32 1.23
CA PHE A 90 5.88 18.67 1.77
C PHE A 90 6.87 18.68 2.95
N PHE A 91 6.59 17.91 4.00
CA PHE A 91 7.46 17.88 5.19
C PHE A 91 8.76 17.12 4.96
N GLY A 92 8.70 16.02 4.21
CA GLY A 92 9.86 15.17 3.92
C GLY A 92 10.88 15.87 3.05
N SER A 93 10.48 16.65 2.04
CA SER A 93 11.42 17.43 1.22
C SER A 93 12.12 18.53 2.01
N LEU A 94 11.40 19.23 2.90
CA LEU A 94 11.98 20.23 3.80
C LEU A 94 13.01 19.60 4.76
N ALA A 95 12.65 18.46 5.35
CA ALA A 95 13.54 17.74 6.26
C ALA A 95 14.76 17.14 5.52
N ALA A 96 14.57 16.56 4.32
CA ALA A 96 15.66 16.09 3.47
C ALA A 96 16.62 17.23 3.10
N TYR A 97 16.08 18.39 2.72
CA TYR A 97 16.88 19.58 2.43
C TYR A 97 17.72 20.01 3.64
N ALA A 98 17.11 20.07 4.82
CA ALA A 98 17.81 20.39 6.06
C ALA A 98 18.94 19.38 6.35
N VAL A 99 18.66 18.08 6.23
CA VAL A 99 19.64 17.02 6.44
C VAL A 99 20.80 17.12 5.44
N VAL A 100 20.54 17.38 4.17
CA VAL A 100 21.57 17.41 3.12
C VAL A 100 22.39 18.70 3.16
N ARG A 101 21.73 19.86 3.27
CA ARG A 101 22.36 21.18 3.06
C ARG A 101 22.79 21.87 4.36
N LEU A 102 22.09 21.66 5.48
CA LEU A 102 22.45 22.32 6.74
C LEU A 102 23.46 21.49 7.53
N LYS A 103 24.35 22.19 8.25
CA LYS A 103 25.31 21.60 9.18
C LYS A 103 24.77 21.77 10.59
N PHE A 104 24.34 20.68 11.22
CA PHE A 104 23.85 20.69 12.60
C PHE A 104 24.37 19.47 13.38
N ARG A 105 24.51 19.64 14.70
CA ARG A 105 25.22 18.69 15.58
C ARG A 105 24.64 17.27 15.59
N LEU A 106 23.32 17.13 15.46
CA LEU A 106 22.61 15.84 15.57
C LEU A 106 22.29 15.17 14.23
N LYS A 107 22.88 15.63 13.12
CA LYS A 107 22.59 15.10 11.77
C LYS A 107 22.77 13.58 11.66
N LYS A 108 23.90 13.05 12.16
CA LYS A 108 24.19 11.61 12.09
C LYS A 108 23.20 10.80 12.94
N THR A 109 22.88 11.27 14.14
CA THR A 109 21.93 10.61 15.03
C THR A 109 20.53 10.58 14.44
N MET A 110 20.08 11.70 13.85
CA MET A 110 18.77 11.79 13.18
C MET A 110 18.67 10.83 11.99
N VAL A 111 19.69 10.80 11.12
CA VAL A 111 19.68 9.86 9.98
C VAL A 111 19.69 8.40 10.46
N MET A 112 20.48 8.09 11.50
CA MET A 112 20.54 6.74 12.05
C MET A 112 19.21 6.32 12.70
N SER A 113 18.56 7.21 13.44
CA SER A 113 17.25 6.90 14.05
C SER A 113 16.17 6.67 13.00
N LEU A 114 16.18 7.44 11.91
CA LEU A 114 15.27 7.21 10.77
C LEU A 114 15.50 5.84 10.14
N MET A 115 16.75 5.38 9.99
CA MET A 115 17.04 4.04 9.50
C MET A 115 16.54 2.95 10.46
N PHE A 116 16.76 3.10 11.77
CA PHE A 116 16.27 2.16 12.78
C PHE A 116 14.76 1.99 12.74
N VAL A 117 14.00 3.08 12.63
CA VAL A 117 12.52 3.03 12.56
C VAL A 117 12.05 2.24 11.34
N ARG A 118 12.76 2.32 10.20
CA ARG A 118 12.42 1.54 8.99
C ARG A 118 12.68 0.04 9.13
N MET A 119 13.59 -0.36 10.02
CA MET A 119 13.88 -1.78 10.27
C MET A 119 12.80 -2.43 11.13
N LEU A 120 11.98 -1.64 11.82
CA LEU A 120 10.87 -2.18 12.60
C LEU A 120 9.80 -2.75 11.66
N PRO A 121 9.39 -4.02 11.85
CA PRO A 121 8.33 -4.60 11.05
C PRO A 121 7.01 -3.88 11.36
N THR A 122 6.39 -3.26 10.35
CA THR A 122 5.17 -2.45 10.51
C THR A 122 4.04 -3.20 11.23
N ILE A 123 3.97 -4.53 11.03
CA ILE A 123 2.95 -5.38 11.65
C ILE A 123 3.03 -5.45 13.18
N THR A 124 4.22 -5.34 13.79
CA THR A 124 4.36 -5.40 15.26
C THR A 124 3.84 -4.15 15.95
N LEU A 125 3.72 -3.05 15.20
CA LEU A 125 3.24 -1.77 15.71
C LEU A 125 1.71 -1.65 15.69
N VAL A 126 1.00 -2.58 15.03
CA VAL A 126 -0.47 -2.53 14.92
C VAL A 126 -1.14 -2.61 16.30
N ILE A 127 -0.73 -3.56 17.13
CA ILE A 127 -1.27 -3.74 18.49
C ILE A 127 -1.01 -2.51 19.38
N PRO A 128 0.23 -2.02 19.54
CA PRO A 128 0.47 -0.85 20.39
C PRO A 128 -0.22 0.40 19.86
N PHE A 129 -0.32 0.59 18.52
CA PHE A 129 -1.11 1.70 17.98
C PHE A 129 -2.59 1.59 18.33
N PHE A 130 -3.18 0.40 18.25
CA PHE A 130 -4.56 0.19 18.66
C PHE A 130 -4.79 0.56 20.14
N ILE A 131 -3.86 0.17 21.02
CA ILE A 131 -3.93 0.53 22.44
C ILE A 131 -3.83 2.05 22.62
N ILE A 132 -2.85 2.70 21.98
CA ILE A 132 -2.66 4.17 22.05
C ILE A 132 -3.92 4.90 21.59
N VAL A 133 -4.54 4.45 20.50
CA VAL A 133 -5.76 5.06 19.97
C VAL A 133 -6.92 4.95 20.94
N ASN A 134 -7.11 3.79 21.58
CA ASN A 134 -8.16 3.62 22.58
C ASN A 134 -7.94 4.49 23.83
N VAL A 135 -6.67 4.66 24.23
CA VAL A 135 -6.32 5.58 25.33
C VAL A 135 -6.62 7.03 24.94
N ILE A 136 -6.29 7.43 23.71
CA ILE A 136 -6.60 8.77 23.20
C ILE A 136 -8.12 8.98 23.10
N ASP A 137 -8.87 8.01 22.59
CA ASP A 137 -10.33 8.12 22.45
C ASP A 137 -11.00 8.25 23.83
N SER A 138 -10.59 7.45 24.83
CA SER A 138 -11.10 7.58 26.20
C SER A 138 -10.74 8.91 26.86
N GLY A 139 -9.54 9.45 26.60
CA GLY A 139 -9.16 10.80 27.04
C GLY A 139 -10.00 11.90 26.38
N LEU A 140 -10.26 11.80 25.07
CA LEU A 140 -11.11 12.75 24.35
C LEU A 140 -12.56 12.71 24.84
N ILE A 141 -13.07 11.53 25.18
CA ILE A 141 -14.40 11.37 25.78
C ILE A 141 -14.46 12.07 27.13
N SER A 142 -13.45 11.89 27.98
CA SER A 142 -13.35 12.58 29.28
C SER A 142 -13.31 14.10 29.16
N LEU A 143 -12.58 14.62 28.15
CA LEU A 143 -12.38 16.06 27.95
C LEU A 143 -13.54 16.76 27.22
N PHE A 144 -14.15 16.09 26.23
CA PHE A 144 -15.11 16.72 25.30
C PHE A 144 -16.48 16.03 25.30
N GLY A 145 -16.67 14.95 26.05
CA GLY A 145 -17.93 14.19 26.11
C GLY A 145 -18.31 13.51 24.79
N ARG A 146 -17.38 13.40 23.83
CA ARG A 146 -17.65 12.93 22.47
C ARG A 146 -16.83 11.70 22.12
N ASN A 147 -17.51 10.61 21.74
CA ASN A 147 -16.87 9.44 21.14
C ASN A 147 -16.46 9.80 19.70
N VAL A 148 -15.17 9.75 19.40
CA VAL A 148 -14.63 10.06 18.07
C VAL A 148 -14.41 8.78 17.26
N HIS A 149 -14.42 7.60 17.90
CA HIS A 149 -14.24 6.28 17.27
C HIS A 149 -13.02 6.28 16.33
N LEU A 150 -11.90 6.82 16.81
CA LEU A 150 -10.70 7.04 16.01
C LEU A 150 -10.14 5.76 15.39
N TYR A 151 -10.38 4.61 16.01
CA TYR A 151 -9.92 3.29 15.55
C TYR A 151 -10.50 2.88 14.19
N ASP A 152 -11.67 3.41 13.80
CA ASP A 152 -12.31 3.15 12.50
C ASP A 152 -12.42 4.43 11.65
N SER A 153 -11.45 5.34 11.82
CA SER A 153 -11.42 6.63 11.12
C SER A 153 -10.31 6.72 10.08
N LYS A 154 -10.62 7.34 8.95
CA LYS A 154 -9.66 7.66 7.87
C LYS A 154 -8.54 8.58 8.37
N GLN A 155 -8.82 9.42 9.37
CA GLN A 155 -7.87 10.37 9.93
C GLN A 155 -6.71 9.65 10.64
N LEU A 156 -7.03 8.64 11.45
CA LEU A 156 -6.02 7.81 12.10
C LEU A 156 -5.14 7.14 11.05
N LEU A 157 -5.76 6.59 10.00
CA LEU A 157 -5.04 5.88 8.95
C LEU A 157 -4.08 6.82 8.20
N ILE A 158 -4.47 8.06 7.92
CA ILE A 158 -3.58 9.10 7.34
C ILE A 158 -2.41 9.41 8.28
N ILE A 159 -2.67 9.60 9.57
CA ILE A 159 -1.63 9.91 10.57
C ILE A 159 -0.62 8.76 10.67
N LEU A 160 -1.11 7.52 10.76
CA LEU A 160 -0.27 6.33 10.83
C LEU A 160 0.58 6.18 9.57
N TYR A 161 -0.02 6.24 8.38
CA TYR A 161 0.74 6.15 7.13
C TYR A 161 1.75 7.28 6.97
N THR A 162 1.40 8.51 7.37
CA THR A 162 2.34 9.64 7.35
C THR A 162 3.54 9.39 8.24
N SER A 163 3.33 8.89 9.46
CA SER A 163 4.41 8.56 10.41
C SER A 163 5.40 7.55 9.81
N PHE A 164 4.90 6.51 9.13
CA PHE A 164 5.75 5.53 8.48
C PHE A 164 6.45 6.07 7.23
N ILE A 165 5.72 6.73 6.33
CA ILE A 165 6.21 7.13 5.01
C ILE A 165 7.12 8.36 5.10
N LEU A 166 6.90 9.27 6.04
CA LEU A 166 7.75 10.46 6.22
C LEU A 166 9.20 10.06 6.50
N GLY A 167 9.39 9.00 7.28
CA GLY A 167 10.68 8.38 7.47
C GLY A 167 11.32 8.00 6.14
N PHE A 168 10.56 7.42 5.19
CA PHE A 168 11.00 7.03 3.83
C PHE A 168 11.41 8.21 2.94
N VAL A 169 10.66 9.32 2.98
CA VAL A 169 10.87 10.47 2.09
C VAL A 169 12.12 11.29 2.44
N ILE A 170 12.58 11.27 3.69
CA ILE A 170 13.73 12.11 4.15
C ILE A 170 15.10 11.59 3.64
N TRP A 171 15.18 10.33 3.25
CA TRP A 171 16.40 9.67 2.76
C TRP A 171 16.39 9.57 1.25
#